data_AF-A0A6C0EA93-F1
#
_entry.id   AF-A0A6C0EA93-F1
#
_cell.length_a   1.000
_cell.length_b   1.000
_cell.length_c   1.000
_cell.angle_alpha   90.00
_cell.angle_beta   90.00
_cell.angle_gamma   90.00
#
_symmetry.space_group_name_H-M   'P 1'
#
loop_
_entity.id
_entity.type
_entity.pdbx_description
1 polymer ?
#
loop_
_entity_poly.entity_id
_entity_poly.type
_entity_poly.pdbx_seq_one_letter_code
_entity_poly.pdbx_strand_id
1 'polypeptide(L)'
;MASSLSDYAIYASSIAGKRKQISDKSSLISFQYGDDTFFTVECTNDIVSVTKEDKIKDDPEAKIIMITKFFVEQTLEVYQYIIDNNYNDMYKQKCSALLVYCENSWQWHDFHYSAYLMDIDMNKAEEHVQRYINTNFSVLAYYNLACIYSIRNVKDIALEKLRLSIDAGFKDWLWMICDDDLANVKYTDEFVDIIVNCINSSSVNDDIERWLLYIELTDKIVDYIVKTGLDEKIECDDVKGSCDHPEFEKLRQFRIFGCGIER
;
A
#
# COMPACT_ATOMS: atom_id res chain seq x y z
N MET A 1 -0.57 -26.89 13.61
CA MET A 1 -1.44 -25.88 14.24
C MET A 1 -0.60 -24.99 15.11
N ALA A 2 -0.94 -23.70 15.11
CA ALA A 2 -0.24 -22.54 15.69
C ALA A 2 0.96 -22.01 14.87
N SER A 3 0.66 -21.32 13.76
CA SER A 3 1.49 -20.18 13.33
C SER A 3 1.24 -19.06 14.35
N SER A 4 2.10 -18.97 15.34
CA SER A 4 2.02 -17.97 16.40
C SER A 4 2.28 -16.57 15.86
N LEU A 5 1.77 -15.57 16.57
CA LEU A 5 1.99 -14.11 16.46
C LEU A 5 3.47 -13.63 16.28
N SER A 6 4.44 -14.53 16.11
CA SER A 6 5.87 -14.24 15.89
C SER A 6 6.16 -13.68 14.50
N ASP A 7 5.46 -14.15 13.46
CA ASP A 7 5.79 -13.76 12.08
C ASP A 7 5.31 -12.33 11.78
N TYR A 8 4.20 -11.92 12.38
CA TYR A 8 3.71 -10.54 12.32
C TYR A 8 4.62 -9.56 13.07
N ALA A 9 5.22 -10.00 14.18
CA ALA A 9 6.16 -9.17 14.96
C ALA A 9 7.51 -8.98 14.26
N ILE A 10 7.96 -9.98 13.49
CA ILE A 10 9.15 -9.88 12.64
C ILE A 10 8.85 -8.97 11.44
N TYR A 11 7.69 -9.15 10.79
CA TYR A 11 7.23 -8.35 9.67
C TYR A 11 7.03 -6.85 10.02
N ALA A 12 6.43 -6.56 11.18
CA ALA A 12 6.27 -5.20 11.69
C ALA A 12 7.62 -4.53 12.05
N SER A 13 8.65 -5.31 12.40
CA SER A 13 9.99 -4.77 12.70
C SER A 13 10.88 -4.55 11.48
N SER A 14 10.57 -5.15 10.34
CA SER A 14 11.32 -4.99 9.07
C SER A 14 10.79 -3.88 8.17
N ILE A 15 9.59 -3.36 8.43
CA ILE A 15 8.90 -2.38 7.55
C ILE A 15 9.09 -0.93 8.01
N ALA A 16 9.50 -0.70 9.26
CA ALA A 16 9.92 0.61 9.71
C ALA A 16 11.44 0.71 9.62
N GLY A 17 11.97 1.68 8.87
CA GLY A 17 13.38 2.05 8.86
C GLY A 17 13.92 2.59 10.19
N LYS A 18 13.75 1.86 11.31
CA LYS A 18 14.40 2.10 12.60
C LYS A 18 14.77 0.79 13.32
N ARG A 19 16.07 0.48 13.25
CA ARG A 19 16.95 -0.17 14.24
C ARG A 19 16.28 -1.11 15.25
N LYS A 20 16.56 -2.41 15.08
CA LYS A 20 16.56 -3.40 16.16
C LYS A 20 18.00 -3.86 16.37
N GLN A 21 18.49 -3.85 17.61
CA GLN A 21 19.89 -4.09 17.94
C GLN A 21 20.15 -5.58 18.23
N ILE A 22 20.90 -6.27 17.35
CA ILE A 22 21.43 -7.62 17.55
C ILE A 22 22.84 -7.76 16.92
N SER A 23 23.86 -7.34 17.68
CA SER A 23 25.28 -7.72 17.57
C SER A 23 26.12 -7.24 16.35
N ASP A 24 27.44 -7.15 16.60
CA ASP A 24 28.34 -6.12 16.08
C ASP A 24 29.04 -6.45 14.74
N LYS A 25 28.44 -7.26 13.86
CA LYS A 25 29.08 -7.69 12.60
C LYS A 25 28.32 -7.17 11.37
N SER A 26 28.89 -6.18 10.70
CA SER A 26 28.42 -5.58 9.44
C SER A 26 29.21 -6.12 8.24
N SER A 27 28.52 -6.43 7.14
CA SER A 27 29.12 -6.78 5.84
C SER A 27 28.64 -5.83 4.73
N LEU A 28 29.50 -5.60 3.73
CA LEU A 28 29.32 -4.56 2.72
C LEU A 28 29.28 -5.18 1.31
N ILE A 29 28.23 -4.89 0.54
CA ILE A 29 28.16 -5.15 -0.90
C ILE A 29 28.13 -3.80 -1.60
N SER A 30 29.04 -3.56 -2.54
CA SER A 30 29.02 -2.33 -3.34
C SER A 30 28.93 -2.66 -4.81
N PHE A 31 28.06 -1.96 -5.54
CA PHE A 31 27.95 -2.07 -6.99
C PHE A 31 27.85 -0.68 -7.63
N GLN A 32 28.46 -0.53 -8.80
CA GLN A 32 28.49 0.73 -9.56
C GLN A 32 27.46 0.69 -10.68
N TYR A 33 26.72 1.79 -10.86
CA TYR A 33 25.80 2.02 -11.95
C TYR A 33 26.28 3.21 -12.79
N GLY A 34 26.52 2.99 -14.08
CA GLY A 34 27.13 4.00 -14.95
C GLY A 34 28.50 4.47 -14.44
N ASP A 35 28.91 5.67 -14.83
CA ASP A 35 30.24 6.19 -14.51
C ASP A 35 30.33 6.81 -13.11
N ASP A 36 29.21 7.25 -12.53
CA ASP A 36 29.21 8.19 -11.39
C ASP A 36 28.27 7.83 -10.21
N THR A 37 27.57 6.69 -10.25
CA THR A 37 26.66 6.26 -9.18
C THR A 37 27.15 4.96 -8.53
N PHE A 38 27.20 4.95 -7.20
CA PHE A 38 27.50 3.75 -6.42
C PHE A 38 26.33 3.41 -5.52
N PHE A 39 26.06 2.13 -5.37
CA PHE A 39 25.14 1.62 -4.38
C PHE A 39 25.91 0.77 -3.38
N THR A 40 25.66 1.03 -2.12
CA THR A 40 26.27 0.32 -1.00
C THR A 40 25.16 -0.34 -0.20
N VAL A 41 25.14 -1.67 -0.21
CA VAL A 41 24.26 -2.47 0.62
C VAL A 41 25.04 -2.90 1.84
N GLU A 42 24.68 -2.33 2.99
CA GLU A 42 25.15 -2.80 4.28
C GLU A 42 24.19 -3.90 4.77
N CYS A 43 24.72 -5.10 4.91
CA CYS A 43 24.04 -6.23 5.52
C CYS A 43 24.68 -6.51 6.88
N THR A 44 24.00 -6.12 7.93
CA THR A 44 24.29 -6.57 9.29
C THR A 44 23.47 -7.83 9.58
N ASN A 45 23.61 -8.39 10.79
CA ASN A 45 22.73 -9.48 11.23
C ASN A 45 21.23 -9.07 11.28
N ASP A 46 20.93 -7.77 11.28
CA ASP A 46 19.58 -7.24 11.55
C ASP A 46 19.01 -6.33 10.47
N ILE A 47 19.89 -5.75 9.65
CA ILE A 47 19.54 -4.68 8.73
C ILE A 47 20.19 -4.99 7.40
N VAL A 48 19.36 -5.01 6.37
CA VAL A 48 19.80 -4.71 5.02
C VAL A 48 19.48 -3.23 4.80
N SER A 49 20.47 -2.42 4.48
CA SER A 49 20.27 -1.01 4.11
C SER A 49 21.00 -0.72 2.82
N VAL A 50 20.35 0.01 1.91
CA VAL A 50 20.95 0.41 0.64
C VAL A 50 21.17 1.92 0.66
N THR A 51 22.42 2.33 0.47
CA THR A 51 22.82 3.73 0.30
C THR A 51 23.19 3.96 -1.15
N LYS A 52 22.66 5.03 -1.75
CA LYS A 52 23.11 5.50 -3.05
C LYS A 52 24.09 6.65 -2.84
N GLU A 53 25.27 6.53 -3.42
CA GLU A 53 26.28 7.60 -3.49
C GLU A 53 26.36 8.11 -4.93
N ASP A 54 25.76 9.28 -5.16
CA ASP A 54 25.94 10.03 -6.40
C ASP A 54 27.00 11.11 -6.21
N LYS A 55 27.76 11.44 -7.26
CA LYS A 55 28.64 12.63 -7.25
C LYS A 55 27.89 13.97 -7.14
N ILE A 56 26.57 13.95 -7.32
CA ILE A 56 25.71 15.12 -7.16
C ILE A 56 25.48 15.33 -5.65
N LYS A 57 26.31 16.17 -5.04
CA LYS A 57 26.07 16.68 -3.68
C LYS A 57 24.70 17.35 -3.67
N ASP A 58 23.81 16.88 -2.80
CA ASP A 58 22.49 17.43 -2.49
C ASP A 58 21.30 16.90 -3.31
N ASP A 59 21.29 15.61 -3.65
CA ASP A 59 20.03 14.94 -4.02
C ASP A 59 19.31 14.39 -2.75
N PRO A 60 18.18 15.00 -2.31
CA PRO A 60 17.39 14.49 -1.19
C PRO A 60 16.70 13.15 -1.48
N GLU A 61 16.62 12.71 -2.74
CA GLU A 61 16.12 11.38 -3.15
C GLU A 61 17.18 10.29 -3.00
N ALA A 62 18.47 10.63 -2.83
CA ALA A 62 19.58 9.67 -2.74
C ALA A 62 19.63 8.87 -1.43
N LYS A 63 18.72 9.10 -0.47
CA LYS A 63 18.93 8.63 0.92
C LYS A 63 18.21 7.36 1.34
N ILE A 64 17.16 6.90 0.66
CA ILE A 64 16.47 5.66 1.06
C ILE A 64 15.93 4.93 -0.16
N ILE A 65 16.57 3.83 -0.54
CA ILE A 65 16.02 2.86 -1.50
C ILE A 65 15.19 1.85 -0.71
N MET A 66 13.96 1.64 -1.16
CA MET A 66 13.08 0.65 -0.56
C MET A 66 13.53 -0.79 -0.84
N ILE A 67 13.49 -1.60 0.21
CA ILE A 67 13.96 -2.97 0.20
C ILE A 67 12.76 -3.92 0.28
N THR A 68 12.34 -4.48 -0.85
CA THR A 68 11.33 -5.55 -0.87
C THR A 68 11.91 -6.85 -0.34
N LYS A 69 11.04 -7.79 0.06
CA LYS A 69 11.44 -9.17 0.40
C LYS A 69 12.30 -9.81 -0.70
N PHE A 70 11.92 -9.62 -1.96
CA PHE A 70 12.73 -10.06 -3.10
C PHE A 70 14.14 -9.46 -3.05
N PHE A 71 14.25 -8.14 -2.84
CA PHE A 71 15.55 -7.48 -2.72
C PHE A 71 16.38 -8.02 -1.55
N VAL A 72 15.76 -8.25 -0.37
CA VAL A 72 16.43 -8.88 0.79
C VAL A 72 16.95 -10.26 0.43
N GLU A 73 16.10 -11.11 -0.15
CA GLU A 73 16.47 -12.48 -0.53
C GLU A 73 17.62 -12.49 -1.54
N GLN A 74 17.52 -11.67 -2.58
CA GLN A 74 18.58 -11.54 -3.59
C GLN A 74 19.88 -10.99 -2.96
N THR A 75 19.79 -10.07 -2.01
CA THR A 75 20.95 -9.51 -1.30
C THR A 75 21.64 -10.58 -0.44
N LEU A 76 20.86 -11.36 0.32
CA LEU A 76 21.39 -12.42 1.18
C LEU A 76 22.06 -13.54 0.37
N GLU A 77 21.50 -13.88 -0.79
CA GLU A 77 22.13 -14.84 -1.72
C GLU A 77 23.47 -14.31 -2.24
N VAL A 78 23.52 -13.05 -2.71
CA VAL A 78 24.77 -12.40 -3.15
C VAL A 78 25.79 -12.37 -2.03
N TYR A 79 25.37 -12.08 -0.80
CA TYR A 79 26.23 -12.06 0.37
C TYR A 79 26.86 -13.44 0.65
N GLN A 80 26.06 -14.50 0.59
CA GLN A 80 26.56 -15.86 0.80
C GLN A 80 27.65 -16.23 -0.21
N TYR A 81 27.48 -15.86 -1.49
CA TYR A 81 28.52 -16.05 -2.51
C TYR A 81 29.84 -15.32 -2.21
N ILE A 82 29.77 -14.13 -1.60
CA ILE A 82 30.95 -13.37 -1.21
C ILE A 82 31.70 -14.07 -0.07
N ILE A 83 30.99 -14.54 0.97
CA ILE A 83 31.60 -15.31 2.07
C ILE A 83 32.32 -16.56 1.53
N ASP A 84 31.68 -17.24 0.59
CA ASP A 84 32.19 -18.48 0.01
C ASP A 84 33.30 -18.26 -1.04
N ASN A 85 33.68 -16.99 -1.33
CA ASN A 85 34.60 -16.60 -2.41
C ASN A 85 34.21 -17.20 -3.77
N ASN A 86 32.90 -17.26 -4.06
CA ASN A 86 32.34 -17.98 -5.21
C ASN A 86 31.68 -17.02 -6.22
N TYR A 87 32.49 -16.46 -7.11
CA TYR A 87 32.09 -15.45 -8.10
C TYR A 87 31.68 -16.06 -9.45
N ASN A 88 30.85 -17.11 -9.41
CA ASN A 88 30.36 -17.79 -10.60
C ASN A 88 29.29 -16.97 -11.35
N ASP A 89 28.74 -17.53 -12.44
CA ASP A 89 27.75 -16.82 -13.24
C ASP A 89 26.41 -16.60 -12.51
N MET A 90 26.07 -17.42 -11.52
CA MET A 90 24.89 -17.22 -10.67
C MET A 90 25.04 -15.97 -9.80
N TYR A 91 26.23 -15.78 -9.18
CA TYR A 91 26.55 -14.54 -8.47
C TYR A 91 26.34 -13.30 -9.34
N LYS A 92 26.84 -13.32 -10.58
CA LYS A 92 26.68 -12.20 -11.53
C LYS A 92 25.21 -11.95 -11.86
N GLN A 93 24.42 -13.00 -12.12
CA GLN A 93 22.99 -12.87 -12.42
C GLN A 93 22.22 -12.24 -11.26
N LYS A 94 22.54 -12.62 -10.02
CA LYS A 94 21.91 -12.07 -8.81
C LYS A 94 22.25 -10.60 -8.60
N CYS A 95 23.52 -10.21 -8.82
CA CYS A 95 23.92 -8.80 -8.84
C CYS A 95 23.17 -7.99 -9.91
N SER A 96 23.03 -8.53 -11.13
CA SER A 96 22.25 -7.88 -12.20
C SER A 96 20.77 -7.73 -11.82
N ALA A 97 20.18 -8.71 -11.14
CA ALA A 97 18.79 -8.61 -10.67
C ALA A 97 18.61 -7.51 -9.59
N LEU A 98 19.56 -7.36 -8.67
CA LEU A 98 19.57 -6.27 -7.69
C LEU A 98 19.71 -4.90 -8.36
N LEU A 99 20.56 -4.78 -9.38
CA LEU A 99 20.72 -3.56 -10.19
C LEU A 99 19.41 -3.18 -10.89
N VAL A 100 18.81 -4.11 -11.63
CA VAL A 100 17.52 -3.91 -12.31
C VAL A 100 16.43 -3.53 -11.31
N TYR A 101 16.42 -4.11 -10.11
CA TYR A 101 15.50 -3.72 -9.06
C TYR A 101 15.73 -2.26 -8.62
N CYS A 102 16.98 -1.86 -8.33
CA CYS A 102 17.29 -0.48 -7.95
C CYS A 102 16.89 0.52 -9.04
N GLU A 103 17.12 0.16 -10.31
CA GLU A 103 16.77 0.96 -11.49
C GLU A 103 15.26 1.11 -11.72
N ASN A 104 14.42 0.20 -11.21
CA ASN A 104 12.98 0.19 -11.48
C ASN A 104 12.11 0.50 -10.25
N SER A 105 12.61 0.28 -9.04
CA SER A 105 11.83 0.38 -7.79
C SER A 105 11.98 1.71 -7.05
N TRP A 106 12.89 2.59 -7.47
CA TRP A 106 13.07 3.95 -6.93
C TRP A 106 11.85 4.88 -7.11
N GLN A 107 10.95 4.59 -8.05
CA GLN A 107 9.79 5.43 -8.35
C GLN A 107 8.48 4.98 -7.71
N TRP A 108 8.48 3.95 -6.85
CA TRP A 108 7.24 3.38 -6.31
C TRP A 108 6.84 4.09 -5.00
N HIS A 109 5.58 4.52 -4.92
CA HIS A 109 5.01 5.10 -3.70
C HIS A 109 4.96 4.05 -2.59
N ASP A 110 5.65 4.28 -1.47
CA ASP A 110 5.58 3.39 -0.32
C ASP A 110 4.35 3.70 0.53
N PHE A 111 3.28 2.97 0.27
CA PHE A 111 2.07 3.04 1.08
C PHE A 111 2.33 2.70 2.55
N HIS A 112 3.15 1.68 2.83
CA HIS A 112 3.39 1.22 4.20
C HIS A 112 4.24 2.22 4.99
N TYR A 113 5.21 2.87 4.35
CA TYR A 113 5.95 3.95 4.98
C TYR A 113 5.08 5.19 5.21
N SER A 114 4.18 5.51 4.29
CA SER A 114 3.19 6.58 4.51
C SER A 114 2.32 6.29 5.73
N ALA A 115 1.78 5.06 5.84
CA ALA A 115 0.99 4.63 7.00
C ALA A 115 1.80 4.68 8.30
N TYR A 116 3.04 4.19 8.28
CA TYR A 116 3.94 4.31 9.43
C TYR A 116 4.18 5.79 9.82
N LEU A 117 4.39 6.68 8.85
CA LEU A 117 4.55 8.10 9.12
C LEU A 117 3.28 8.71 9.69
N MET A 118 2.09 8.26 9.28
CA MET A 118 0.82 8.72 9.86
C MET A 118 0.73 8.39 11.35
N ASP A 119 1.27 7.25 11.78
CA ASP A 119 1.35 6.86 13.20
C ASP A 119 2.35 7.68 14.02
N ILE A 120 3.48 8.09 13.41
CA ILE A 120 4.59 8.72 14.15
C ILE A 120 4.64 10.26 14.03
N ASP A 121 4.31 10.80 12.86
CA ASP A 121 4.49 12.21 12.50
C ASP A 121 3.71 12.54 11.20
N MET A 122 2.45 12.94 11.36
CA MET A 122 1.57 13.26 10.22
C MET A 122 2.11 14.36 9.30
N ASN A 123 2.93 15.30 9.81
CA ASN A 123 3.52 16.34 8.96
C ASN A 123 4.55 15.74 7.99
N LYS A 124 5.35 14.78 8.47
CA LYS A 124 6.26 14.04 7.60
C LYS A 124 5.52 13.12 6.64
N ALA A 125 4.41 12.50 7.08
CA ALA A 125 3.56 11.70 6.20
C ALA A 125 3.05 12.52 5.03
N GLU A 126 2.49 13.70 5.30
CA GLU A 126 2.02 14.63 4.27
C GLU A 126 3.16 15.07 3.35
N GLU A 127 4.29 15.52 3.90
CA GLU A 127 5.44 15.95 3.10
C GLU A 127 5.96 14.81 2.20
N HIS A 128 5.96 13.58 2.69
CA HIS A 128 6.35 12.40 1.92
C HIS A 128 5.38 12.13 0.76
N VAL A 129 4.08 12.07 1.05
CA VAL A 129 3.04 11.81 0.04
C VAL A 129 2.96 12.95 -0.99
N GLN A 130 3.07 14.20 -0.56
CA GLN A 130 3.01 15.37 -1.44
C GLN A 130 4.23 15.45 -2.37
N ARG A 131 5.42 15.08 -1.89
CA ARG A 131 6.60 14.95 -2.74
C ARG A 131 6.37 13.93 -3.84
N TYR A 132 5.78 12.78 -3.52
CA TYR A 132 5.46 11.76 -4.50
C TYR A 132 4.47 12.28 -5.56
N ILE A 133 3.39 12.93 -5.15
CA ILE A 133 2.39 13.51 -6.08
C ILE A 133 3.03 14.52 -7.05
N ASN A 134 4.03 15.28 -6.58
CA ASN A 134 4.69 16.30 -7.38
C ASN A 134 5.66 15.71 -8.42
N THR A 135 6.21 14.51 -8.18
CA THR A 135 7.17 13.87 -9.08
C THR A 135 6.53 12.79 -9.94
N ASN A 136 5.42 12.19 -9.49
CA ASN A 136 4.77 11.10 -10.19
C ASN A 136 3.26 11.07 -9.92
N PHE A 137 2.49 10.60 -10.91
CA PHE A 137 1.05 10.41 -10.75
C PHE A 137 0.80 9.07 -10.06
N SER A 138 0.27 9.08 -8.83
CA SER A 138 -0.15 7.85 -8.13
C SER A 138 -1.53 7.99 -7.50
N VAL A 139 -2.37 7.05 -7.90
CA VAL A 139 -3.69 6.74 -7.32
C VAL A 139 -3.59 6.66 -5.79
N LEU A 140 -2.70 5.83 -5.28
CA LEU A 140 -2.57 5.57 -3.84
C LEU A 140 -1.99 6.76 -3.07
N ALA A 141 -1.22 7.63 -3.73
CA ALA A 141 -0.71 8.83 -3.07
C ALA A 141 -1.84 9.82 -2.77
N TYR A 142 -2.75 10.05 -3.74
CA TYR A 142 -3.95 10.86 -3.48
C TYR A 142 -4.85 10.26 -2.41
N TYR A 143 -5.01 8.93 -2.40
CA TYR A 143 -5.75 8.23 -1.36
C TYR A 143 -5.15 8.46 0.03
N ASN A 144 -3.85 8.24 0.21
CA ASN A 144 -3.19 8.46 1.51
C ASN A 144 -3.28 9.92 1.96
N LEU A 145 -3.21 10.87 1.02
CA LEU A 145 -3.38 12.28 1.34
C LEU A 145 -4.81 12.59 1.81
N ALA A 146 -5.82 11.93 1.24
CA ALA A 146 -7.20 12.00 1.73
C ALA A 146 -7.31 11.47 3.17
N CYS A 147 -6.68 10.33 3.48
CA CYS A 147 -6.61 9.77 4.83
C CYS A 147 -5.96 10.75 5.82
N ILE A 148 -4.79 11.32 5.48
CA ILE A 148 -4.09 12.32 6.31
C ILE A 148 -5.00 13.52 6.62
N TYR A 149 -5.66 14.10 5.61
CA TYR A 149 -6.54 15.25 5.83
C TYR A 149 -7.82 14.88 6.57
N SER A 150 -8.36 13.68 6.37
CA SER A 150 -9.48 13.16 7.15
C SER A 150 -9.10 13.05 8.62
N ILE A 151 -7.97 12.42 8.98
CA ILE A 151 -7.51 12.30 10.37
C ILE A 151 -7.36 13.68 11.02
N ARG A 152 -6.86 14.68 10.28
CA ARG A 152 -6.74 16.07 10.75
C ARG A 152 -8.06 16.85 10.76
N ASN A 153 -9.17 16.20 10.42
CA ASN A 153 -10.51 16.77 10.35
C ASN A 153 -10.62 17.97 9.37
N VAL A 154 -9.82 17.96 8.31
CA VAL A 154 -9.86 18.94 7.22
C VAL A 154 -10.68 18.35 6.06
N LYS A 155 -11.99 18.28 6.28
CA LYS A 155 -12.91 17.45 5.48
C LYS A 155 -12.94 17.81 3.99
N ASP A 156 -13.02 19.09 3.66
CA ASP A 156 -13.13 19.55 2.27
C ASP A 156 -11.90 19.11 1.45
N ILE A 157 -10.70 19.26 2.02
CA ILE A 157 -9.46 18.84 1.36
C ILE A 157 -9.37 17.32 1.28
N ALA A 158 -9.78 16.60 2.33
CA ALA A 158 -9.81 15.15 2.31
C ALA A 158 -10.69 14.60 1.18
N LEU A 159 -11.89 15.16 1.00
CA LEU A 159 -12.82 14.79 -0.06
C LEU A 159 -12.28 15.17 -1.45
N GLU A 160 -11.64 16.35 -1.59
CA GLU A 160 -10.96 16.74 -2.82
C GLU A 160 -9.88 15.72 -3.22
N LYS A 161 -9.01 15.30 -2.29
CA LYS A 161 -7.96 14.33 -2.58
C LYS A 161 -8.51 12.94 -2.85
N LEU A 162 -9.61 12.56 -2.21
CA LEU A 162 -10.28 11.30 -2.49
C LEU A 162 -10.83 11.26 -3.93
N ARG A 163 -11.45 12.35 -4.39
CA ARG A 163 -11.90 12.49 -5.79
C ARG A 163 -10.73 12.36 -6.77
N LEU A 164 -9.61 13.04 -6.51
CA LEU A 164 -8.40 12.91 -7.34
C LEU A 164 -7.88 11.47 -7.39
N SER A 165 -7.94 10.73 -6.28
CA SER A 165 -7.58 9.30 -6.25
C SER A 165 -8.48 8.46 -7.16
N ILE A 166 -9.78 8.71 -7.13
CA ILE A 166 -10.77 7.99 -7.94
C ILE A 166 -10.63 8.34 -9.42
N ASP A 167 -10.48 9.64 -9.74
CA ASP A 167 -10.20 10.12 -11.10
C ASP A 167 -8.90 9.53 -11.66
N ALA A 168 -7.93 9.27 -10.78
CA ALA A 168 -6.68 8.58 -11.12
C ALA A 168 -6.85 7.06 -11.34
N GLY A 169 -7.98 6.48 -10.93
CA GLY A 169 -8.31 5.07 -11.13
C GLY A 169 -8.46 4.25 -9.86
N PHE A 170 -8.55 4.86 -8.67
CA PHE A 170 -8.88 4.12 -7.45
C PHE A 170 -10.34 3.68 -7.49
N LYS A 171 -10.61 2.40 -7.30
CA LYS A 171 -11.95 1.82 -7.43
C LYS A 171 -12.41 1.00 -6.23
N ASP A 172 -11.58 0.86 -5.21
CA ASP A 172 -11.87 -0.03 -4.08
C ASP A 172 -12.76 0.65 -3.03
N TRP A 173 -14.03 0.82 -3.36
CA TRP A 173 -14.98 1.49 -2.49
C TRP A 173 -15.27 0.72 -1.20
N LEU A 174 -15.15 -0.61 -1.21
CA LEU A 174 -15.30 -1.45 -0.03
C LEU A 174 -14.21 -1.15 1.01
N TRP A 175 -12.96 -0.98 0.54
CA TRP A 175 -11.89 -0.50 1.39
C TRP A 175 -12.19 0.91 1.93
N MET A 176 -12.62 1.85 1.07
CA MET A 176 -12.89 3.23 1.48
C MET A 176 -13.91 3.35 2.63
N ILE A 177 -15.00 2.58 2.58
CA ILE A 177 -16.04 2.65 3.62
C ILE A 177 -15.61 1.99 4.94
N CYS A 178 -14.65 1.06 4.87
CA CYS A 178 -14.13 0.34 6.03
C CYS A 178 -12.90 0.99 6.66
N ASP A 179 -12.22 1.88 5.92
CA ASP A 179 -11.04 2.58 6.40
C ASP A 179 -11.41 3.49 7.60
N ASP A 180 -10.66 3.31 8.68
CA ASP A 180 -10.84 4.07 9.91
C ASP A 180 -10.12 5.43 9.83
N ASP A 181 -9.14 5.61 8.94
CA ASP A 181 -8.51 6.91 8.68
C ASP A 181 -9.49 7.90 7.99
N LEU A 182 -10.49 7.36 7.29
CA LEU A 182 -11.57 8.14 6.67
C LEU A 182 -12.75 8.43 7.61
N ALA A 183 -12.65 8.10 8.90
CA ALA A 183 -13.77 8.21 9.86
C ALA A 183 -14.40 9.62 9.95
N ASN A 184 -13.63 10.70 9.74
CA ASN A 184 -14.14 12.07 9.84
C ASN A 184 -14.94 12.53 8.61
N VAL A 185 -14.82 11.80 7.49
CA VAL A 185 -15.50 12.11 6.22
C VAL A 185 -16.49 11.03 5.77
N LYS A 186 -16.31 9.76 6.18
CA LYS A 186 -17.04 8.63 5.59
C LYS A 186 -18.57 8.65 5.72
N TYR A 187 -19.12 9.42 6.65
CA TYR A 187 -20.57 9.59 6.80
C TYR A 187 -21.10 10.96 6.31
N THR A 188 -20.29 11.70 5.56
CA THR A 188 -20.75 12.93 4.90
C THR A 188 -21.51 12.59 3.62
N ASP A 189 -22.50 13.40 3.25
CA ASP A 189 -23.27 13.22 2.01
C ASP A 189 -22.33 13.18 0.79
N GLU A 190 -21.32 14.06 0.78
CA GLU A 190 -20.35 14.12 -0.30
C GLU A 190 -19.53 12.82 -0.44
N PHE A 191 -19.12 12.21 0.67
CA PHE A 191 -18.44 10.92 0.63
C PHE A 191 -19.37 9.81 0.12
N VAL A 192 -20.63 9.78 0.58
CA VAL A 192 -21.61 8.80 0.12
C VAL A 192 -21.82 8.92 -1.39
N ASP A 193 -21.92 10.15 -1.91
CA ASP A 193 -22.07 10.39 -3.36
C ASP A 193 -20.82 9.94 -4.14
N ILE A 194 -19.62 10.10 -3.57
CA ILE A 194 -18.38 9.53 -4.13
C ILE A 194 -18.49 8.00 -4.23
N ILE A 195 -18.94 7.32 -3.18
CA ILE A 195 -19.09 5.86 -3.16
C ILE A 195 -20.15 5.39 -4.18
N VAL A 196 -21.28 6.09 -4.27
CA VAL A 196 -22.32 5.81 -5.28
C VAL A 196 -21.74 5.85 -6.69
N ASN A 197 -20.94 6.86 -7.01
CA ASN A 197 -20.29 6.97 -8.32
C ASN A 197 -19.32 5.81 -8.57
N CYS A 198 -18.57 5.37 -7.55
CA CYS A 198 -17.70 4.20 -7.67
C CYS A 198 -18.51 2.93 -8.00
N ILE A 199 -19.59 2.68 -7.24
CA ILE A 199 -20.46 1.50 -7.44
C ILE A 199 -21.13 1.52 -8.81
N ASN A 200 -21.69 2.66 -9.23
CA ASN A 200 -22.32 2.78 -10.55
C ASN A 200 -21.31 2.63 -11.71
N SER A 201 -20.00 2.72 -11.43
CA SER A 201 -18.92 2.54 -12.41
C SER A 201 -18.29 1.13 -12.39
N SER A 202 -18.67 0.28 -11.44
CA SER A 202 -18.23 -1.12 -11.32
C SER A 202 -19.31 -2.10 -11.78
N SER A 203 -18.90 -3.33 -12.07
CA SER A 203 -19.84 -4.44 -12.24
C SER A 203 -20.14 -5.08 -10.90
N VAL A 204 -21.35 -5.63 -10.72
CA VAL A 204 -21.72 -6.41 -9.52
C VAL A 204 -20.72 -7.55 -9.26
N ASN A 205 -20.20 -8.18 -10.31
CA ASN A 205 -19.20 -9.25 -10.16
C ASN A 205 -17.86 -8.70 -9.66
N ASP A 206 -17.43 -7.53 -10.13
CA ASP A 206 -16.21 -6.88 -9.64
C ASP A 206 -16.34 -6.56 -8.14
N ASP A 207 -17.51 -6.13 -7.70
CA ASP A 207 -17.76 -5.79 -6.29
C ASP A 207 -17.85 -7.04 -5.41
N ILE A 208 -18.39 -8.14 -5.92
CA ILE A 208 -18.34 -9.46 -5.25
C ILE A 208 -16.89 -9.94 -5.14
N GLU A 209 -16.11 -9.85 -6.22
CA GLU A 209 -14.70 -10.25 -6.23
C GLU A 209 -13.87 -9.41 -5.24
N ARG A 210 -14.10 -8.09 -5.16
CA ARG A 210 -13.47 -7.23 -4.15
C ARG A 210 -13.92 -7.59 -2.74
N TRP A 211 -15.22 -7.84 -2.53
CA TRP A 211 -15.73 -8.22 -1.22
C TRP A 211 -15.08 -9.51 -0.68
N LEU A 212 -14.75 -10.48 -1.55
CA LEU A 212 -14.03 -11.68 -1.13
C LEU A 212 -12.66 -11.38 -0.51
N LEU A 213 -12.04 -10.23 -0.81
CA LEU A 213 -10.80 -9.76 -0.19
C LEU A 213 -11.01 -9.16 1.21
N TYR A 214 -12.26 -8.83 1.56
CA TYR A 214 -12.66 -8.11 2.77
C TYR A 214 -13.76 -8.84 3.54
N ILE A 215 -13.75 -10.17 3.47
CA ILE A 215 -14.83 -11.01 3.98
C ILE A 215 -15.04 -10.82 5.49
N GLU A 216 -13.96 -10.57 6.22
CA GLU A 216 -13.94 -10.28 7.65
C GLU A 216 -14.54 -8.91 8.00
N LEU A 217 -14.70 -8.03 7.02
CA LEU A 217 -15.29 -6.70 7.17
C LEU A 217 -16.79 -6.67 6.81
N THR A 218 -17.40 -7.82 6.50
CA THR A 218 -18.80 -7.92 6.07
C THR A 218 -19.77 -7.16 6.99
N ASP A 219 -19.62 -7.31 8.32
CA ASP A 219 -20.51 -6.62 9.27
C ASP A 219 -20.32 -5.09 9.24
N LYS A 220 -19.09 -4.60 9.05
CA LYS A 220 -18.82 -3.15 8.88
C LYS A 220 -19.45 -2.63 7.58
N ILE A 221 -19.37 -3.41 6.51
CA ILE A 221 -19.96 -3.07 5.20
C ILE A 221 -21.48 -2.97 5.32
N VAL A 222 -22.13 -3.97 5.93
CA VAL A 222 -23.57 -3.98 6.17
C VAL A 222 -24.01 -2.78 7.01
N ASP A 223 -23.32 -2.50 8.12
CA ASP A 223 -23.63 -1.34 8.98
C ASP A 223 -23.53 -0.03 8.21
N TYR A 224 -22.47 0.14 7.41
CA TYR A 224 -22.28 1.33 6.59
C TYR A 224 -23.42 1.52 5.57
N ILE A 225 -23.78 0.47 4.83
CA ILE A 225 -24.86 0.51 3.82
C ILE A 225 -26.19 0.92 4.49
N VAL A 226 -26.55 0.28 5.61
CA VAL A 226 -27.79 0.57 6.34
C VAL A 226 -27.80 1.99 6.87
N LYS A 227 -26.71 2.45 7.48
CA LYS A 227 -26.62 3.77 8.12
C LYS A 227 -26.67 4.92 7.13
N THR A 228 -26.15 4.72 5.92
CA THR A 228 -26.06 5.77 4.88
C THR A 228 -27.19 5.72 3.86
N GLY A 229 -28.00 4.65 3.85
CA GLY A 229 -28.98 4.42 2.79
C GLY A 229 -28.34 4.25 1.42
N LEU A 230 -27.09 3.77 1.36
CA LEU A 230 -26.30 3.69 0.13
C LEU A 230 -27.02 2.88 -0.96
N ASP A 231 -27.67 1.78 -0.57
CA ASP A 231 -28.38 0.89 -1.49
C ASP A 231 -29.57 1.55 -2.22
N GLU A 232 -30.16 2.58 -1.61
CA GLU A 232 -31.29 3.32 -2.19
C GLU A 232 -30.83 4.36 -3.22
N LYS A 233 -29.54 4.75 -3.18
CA LYS A 233 -28.94 5.78 -4.03
C LYS A 233 -28.32 5.23 -5.32
N ILE A 234 -28.15 3.93 -5.44
CA ILE A 234 -27.50 3.32 -6.60
C ILE A 234 -28.46 3.07 -7.78
N GLU A 235 -27.92 3.23 -8.98
CA GLU A 235 -28.61 2.92 -10.22
C GLU A 235 -28.30 1.45 -10.57
N CYS A 236 -29.08 0.51 -10.04
CA CYS A 236 -28.86 -0.91 -10.31
C CYS A 236 -29.64 -1.36 -11.55
N ASP A 237 -28.93 -1.86 -12.57
CA ASP A 237 -29.49 -2.74 -13.60
C ASP A 237 -29.86 -4.10 -12.99
N ASP A 238 -30.81 -4.84 -13.58
CA ASP A 238 -31.34 -6.14 -13.09
C ASP A 238 -30.31 -7.31 -13.12
N VAL A 239 -29.02 -7.03 -12.99
CA VAL A 239 -27.93 -8.00 -13.03
C VAL A 239 -27.84 -8.74 -11.69
N LYS A 240 -28.09 -10.04 -11.75
CA LYS A 240 -27.96 -10.93 -10.59
C LYS A 240 -26.51 -11.34 -10.38
N GLY A 241 -25.87 -10.75 -9.37
CA GLY A 241 -24.65 -11.30 -8.80
C GLY A 241 -24.94 -12.63 -8.10
N SER A 242 -24.00 -13.58 -8.17
CA SER A 242 -24.09 -14.81 -7.38
C SER A 242 -22.74 -15.15 -6.76
N CYS A 243 -22.75 -15.41 -5.46
CA CYS A 243 -21.62 -15.89 -4.69
C CYS A 243 -22.13 -17.01 -3.77
N ASP A 244 -21.40 -18.12 -3.70
CA ASP A 244 -21.72 -19.26 -2.83
C ASP A 244 -20.83 -19.24 -1.59
N HIS A 245 -20.92 -18.15 -0.82
CA HIS A 245 -20.21 -17.99 0.44
C HIS A 245 -21.19 -17.66 1.58
N PRO A 246 -21.14 -18.34 2.75
CA PRO A 246 -22.10 -18.12 3.83
C PRO A 246 -22.22 -16.67 4.31
N GLU A 247 -21.10 -15.95 4.44
CA GLU A 247 -21.12 -14.53 4.83
C GLU A 247 -21.82 -13.62 3.81
N PHE A 248 -21.88 -14.04 2.53
CA PHE A 248 -22.53 -13.25 1.48
C PHE A 248 -24.04 -13.13 1.70
N GLU A 249 -24.66 -14.05 2.45
CA GLU A 249 -26.09 -13.98 2.79
C GLU A 249 -26.48 -12.66 3.46
N LYS A 250 -25.57 -12.04 4.21
CA LYS A 250 -25.79 -10.72 4.84
C LYS A 250 -25.88 -9.58 3.82
N LEU A 251 -25.22 -9.74 2.67
CA LEU A 251 -25.15 -8.75 1.59
C LEU A 251 -26.21 -8.95 0.51
N ARG A 252 -26.75 -10.17 0.38
CA ARG A 252 -27.80 -10.50 -0.61
C ARG A 252 -29.07 -9.65 -0.50
N GLN A 253 -29.30 -8.98 0.62
CA GLN A 253 -30.47 -8.11 0.79
C GLN A 253 -30.29 -6.73 0.12
N PHE A 254 -29.08 -6.40 -0.35
CA PHE A 254 -28.76 -5.13 -0.97
C PHE A 254 -28.70 -5.26 -2.49
N ARG A 255 -29.34 -4.31 -3.18
CA ARG A 255 -29.29 -4.17 -4.65
C ARG A 255 -27.86 -4.06 -5.17
N ILE A 256 -26.94 -3.44 -4.41
CA ILE A 256 -25.50 -3.32 -4.75
C ILE A 256 -24.90 -4.68 -5.14
N PHE A 257 -25.37 -5.77 -4.52
CA PHE A 257 -24.87 -7.12 -4.72
C PHE A 257 -25.80 -8.01 -5.58
N GLY A 258 -26.72 -7.39 -6.33
CA GLY A 258 -27.52 -8.05 -7.37
C GLY A 258 -28.73 -8.86 -6.87
N CYS A 259 -29.25 -8.58 -5.67
CA CYS A 259 -30.47 -9.21 -5.17
C CYS A 259 -31.35 -8.18 -4.44
N GLY A 260 -32.30 -7.60 -5.16
CA GLY A 260 -33.49 -7.05 -4.53
C GLY A 260 -34.42 -8.21 -4.19
N ILE A 261 -34.50 -8.61 -2.91
CA ILE A 261 -35.69 -9.33 -2.45
C ILE A 261 -36.84 -8.33 -2.64
N GLU A 262 -37.88 -8.71 -3.39
CA GLU A 262 -39.14 -7.95 -3.42
C GLU A 262 -39.57 -7.71 -1.97
N ARG A 263 -39.40 -6.48 -1.46
CA ARG A 263 -39.86 -6.06 -0.14
C ARG A 263 -41.37 -5.88 -0.14
#